data_AF-A0A0G1MAD4-F1
#
_entry.id   AF-A0A0G1MAD4-F1
#
_cell.length_a   1.000
_cell.length_b   1.000
_cell.length_c   1.000
_cell.angle_alpha   90.00
_cell.angle_beta   90.00
_cell.angle_gamma   90.00
#
_symmetry.space_group_name_H-M   'P 1'
#
loop_
_entity.id
_entity.type
_entity.pdbx_description
1 polymer ?
#
loop_
_entity_poly.entity_id
_entity_poly.type
_entity_poly.pdbx_seq_one_letter_code
_entity_poly.pdbx_strand_id
1 'polypeptide(L)' 'MMLTKEEIEAFKALYSEQYGVELTDAQVLDKGPRLVRLLKVVLKAKYENDKQNPNTQG' A
#
# COMPACT_ATOMS: atom_id res chain seq x y z
N MET A 1 -8.72 9.61 5.14
CA MET A 1 -9.14 8.86 3.93
C MET A 1 -9.79 7.60 4.45
N MET A 2 -11.03 7.34 4.07
CA MET A 2 -11.77 6.16 4.50
C MET A 2 -11.62 5.10 3.42
N LEU A 3 -11.24 3.87 3.78
CA LEU A 3 -11.12 2.76 2.84
C LEU A 3 -12.51 2.23 2.51
N THR A 4 -12.72 1.81 1.26
CA THR A 4 -13.93 1.07 0.88
C THR A 4 -13.89 -0.35 1.45
N LYS A 5 -15.03 -1.03 1.49
CA LYS A 5 -15.10 -2.43 1.95
C LYS A 5 -14.24 -3.36 1.09
N GLU A 6 -14.23 -3.15 -0.23
CA GLU A 6 -13.40 -3.92 -1.16
C GLU A 6 -11.91 -3.69 -0.91
N GLU A 7 -11.50 -2.45 -0.65
CA GLU A 7 -10.11 -2.13 -0.30
C GLU A 7 -9.70 -2.76 1.04
N ILE A 8 -10.62 -2.82 2.01
CA ILE A 8 -10.38 -3.48 3.31
C ILE A 8 -10.16 -4.99 3.11
N GLU A 9 -11.02 -5.66 2.35
CA GLU A 9 -10.90 -7.10 2.09
C GLU A 9 -9.63 -7.43 1.30
N ALA A 10 -9.31 -6.64 0.27
CA ALA A 10 -8.06 -6.79 -0.48
C ALA A 10 -6.82 -6.63 0.41
N PHE A 11 -6.84 -5.68 1.35
CA PHE A 11 -5.75 -5.49 2.30
C PHE A 11 -5.58 -6.69 3.22
N LYS A 12 -6.68 -7.24 3.76
CA LYS A 12 -6.63 -8.44 4.62
C LYS A 12 -6.06 -9.64 3.87
N ALA A 13 -6.52 -9.88 2.65
CA ALA A 13 -6.06 -10.98 1.83
C ALA A 13 -4.55 -10.90 1.58
N LEU A 14 -4.06 -9.73 1.15
CA LEU A 14 -2.63 -9.49 0.94
C LEU A 14 -1.80 -9.67 2.23
N TYR A 15 -2.29 -9.15 3.35
CA TYR A 15 -1.56 -9.26 4.61
C TYR A 15 -1.50 -10.72 5.10
N SER A 16 -2.58 -11.47 4.93
CA SER A 16 -2.63 -12.89 5.25
C SER A 16 -1.72 -13.71 4.33
N GLU A 17 -1.72 -13.45 3.03
CA GLU A 17 -0.85 -14.15 2.08
C GLU A 17 0.65 -13.92 2.38
N GLN A 18 1.03 -12.69 2.70
CA GLN A 18 2.44 -12.33 2.90
C GLN A 18 2.98 -12.69 4.29
N TYR A 19 2.13 -12.63 5.33
CA TYR A 19 2.57 -12.77 6.72
C TYR A 19 1.89 -13.91 7.48
N GLY A 20 0.89 -14.58 6.90
CA GLY A 20 0.10 -15.62 7.57
C GLY A 20 -0.79 -15.08 8.69
N VAL A 21 -1.07 -13.77 8.71
CA VAL A 21 -1.82 -13.10 9.78
C VAL A 21 -3.14 -12.56 9.24
N GLU A 22 -4.24 -12.99 9.84
CA GLU A 22 -5.56 -12.41 9.57
C GLU A 22 -5.74 -11.11 10.35
N LEU A 23 -6.12 -10.05 9.64
CA LEU A 23 -6.41 -8.75 10.23
C LEU A 23 -7.91 -8.54 10.39
N THR A 24 -8.28 -7.98 11.54
CA THR A 24 -9.63 -7.44 11.77
C THR A 24 -9.83 -6.12 11.03
N ASP A 25 -11.07 -5.75 10.75
CA ASP A 25 -11.44 -4.46 10.13
C ASP A 25 -10.83 -3.28 10.89
N ALA A 26 -10.86 -3.31 12.22
CA ALA A 26 -10.29 -2.26 13.06
C ALA A 26 -8.78 -2.11 12.87
N GLN A 27 -8.06 -3.23 12.74
CA GLN A 27 -6.62 -3.21 12.46
C GLN A 27 -6.32 -2.70 11.05
N VAL A 28 -7.15 -3.03 10.05
CA VAL A 28 -7.02 -2.49 8.70
C VAL A 28 -7.28 -0.99 8.68
N LEU A 29 -8.26 -0.50 9.44
CA LEU A 29 -8.57 0.92 9.53
C LEU A 29 -7.48 1.73 10.26
N ASP A 30 -6.75 1.15 11.21
CA ASP A 30 -5.58 1.80 11.83
C ASP A 30 -4.32 1.73 10.94
N LYS A 31 -4.04 0.56 10.35
CA LYS A 31 -2.79 0.31 9.59
C LYS A 31 -2.85 0.77 8.14
N GLY A 32 -3.99 0.56 7.49
CA GLY A 32 -4.22 0.79 6.06
C GLY A 32 -3.91 2.22 5.63
N PRO A 33 -4.47 3.26 6.27
CA PRO A 33 -4.17 4.65 5.92
C PRO A 33 -2.68 5.02 6.06
N ARG A 34 -1.98 4.43 7.04
CA ARG A 34 -0.54 4.66 7.23
C ARG A 34 0.27 4.02 6.09
N LEU A 35 -0.09 2.80 5.69
CA LEU A 35 0.56 2.12 4.57
C LEU A 35 0.31 2.84 3.24
N VAL A 36 -0.93 3.30 2.99
CA VAL A 36 -1.27 4.10 1.80
C VAL A 36 -0.42 5.38 1.75
N ARG A 37 -0.22 6.04 2.89
CA ARG A 37 0.61 7.25 2.98
C ARG A 37 2.08 6.95 2.70
N LEU A 38 2.60 5.85 3.25
CA LEU A 38 3.97 5.39 2.99
C LEU A 38 4.19 5.06 1.51
N LEU A 39 3.28 4.29 0.91
CA LEU A 39 3.32 3.95 -0.51
C LEU A 39 3.30 5.20 -1.39
N LYS A 40 2.46 6.19 -1.08
CA LYS A 40 2.45 7.47 -1.80
C LYS A 40 3.79 8.19 -1.73
N VAL A 41 4.47 8.19 -0.58
CA VAL A 41 5.80 8.80 -0.43
C VAL A 41 6.85 8.05 -1.26
N VAL A 42 6.90 6.71 -1.12
CA VAL A 42 7.89 5.87 -1.82
C VAL A 42 7.68 5.90 -3.34
N LEU A 43 6.43 5.75 -3.80
CA LEU A 43 6.10 5.78 -5.23
C LEU A 43 6.29 7.17 -5.83
N LYS A 44 5.96 8.25 -5.11
CA LYS A 44 6.24 9.61 -5.58
C LYS A 44 7.75 9.82 -5.76
N ALA A 45 8.55 9.42 -4.78
CA ALA A 45 10.01 9.50 -4.89
C ALA A 45 10.55 8.67 -6.07
N LYS A 46 10.00 7.46 -6.30
CA LYS A 46 10.38 6.63 -7.45
C LYS A 46 9.98 7.27 -8.78
N TYR A 47 8.74 7.73 -8.91
CA TYR A 47 8.25 8.39 -10.13
C TYR A 47 9.00 9.70 -10.44
N GLU A 48 9.39 10.47 -9.42
CA GLU A 48 10.18 11.69 -9.60
C GLU A 48 11.62 11.38 -10.02
N ASN A 49 12.23 10.31 -9.49
CA ASN A 49 13.54 9.83 -9.95
C ASN A 49 13.49 9.26 -11.38
N ASP A 50 12.48 8.46 -11.72
CA ASP A 50 12.33 7.86 -13.05
C ASP A 50 12.06 8.94 -14.12
N LYS A 51 11.37 10.04 -13.77
CA LYS A 51 11.23 11.22 -14.67
C LYS A 51 12.53 11.98 -14.90
N GLN A 52 13.46 11.94 -13.94
CA GLN A 52 14.76 12.58 -14.07
C GLN A 52 15.81 11.66 -14.72
N ASN A 53 15.53 10.36 -14.88
CA ASN A 53 16.46 9.41 -15.50
C ASN A 53 15.72 8.37 -16.39
N PRO A 54 15.43 8.69 -17.66
CA PRO A 54 14.57 7.88 -18.54
C PRO A 54 15.17 6.54 -19.02
N ASN A 55 16.39 6.18 -18.59
CA ASN A 55 17.12 5.01 -19.11
C ASN A 55 17.08 3.75 -18.21
N THR A 56 16.25 3.70 -17.17
CA THR A 56 16.07 2.49 -16.35
C THR A 56 14.73 1.82 -16.61
N GLN A 57 14.58 1.20 -17.78
CA GLN A 57 13.69 0.05 -17.98
C GLN A 57 14.56 -1.11 -18.45
N GLY A 58 14.66 -2.16 -17.65
CA GLY A 58 15.32 -3.43 -17.93
C GLY A 58 14.43 -4.57 -17.49
#